data_AF-A0A6I5R8R4-F1
#
_entry.id   AF-A0A6I5R8R4-F1
#
_cell.length_a   1.000
_cell.length_b   1.000
_cell.length_c   1.000
_cell.angle_alpha   90.00
_cell.angle_beta   90.00
_cell.angle_gamma   90.00
#
_symmetry.space_group_name_H-M   'P 1'
#
loop_
_entity.id
_entity.type
_entity.pdbx_description
1 polymer ?
#
loop_
_entity_poly.entity_id
_entity_poly.type
_entity_poly.pdbx_seq_one_letter_code
_entity_poly.pdbx_strand_id
1 'polypeptide(L)'
;MSSIDSSNSFASPVSPYPQHPYNRRDPDGWDVLYLDQAIPVDPEAKAYMIKDLRSWSRVYLLNPIRWIANGLLAVILVFKRLWPFEFRAYGLMHRSATWFLKTWVSPEACYLIVRHLGLGSNIVNFLIDNGPDPEIERSTLYPRTVDDLANNAFLEHDLILYNFVYDFHQAQGRSPNWLQEVHQRGITFKSIQPVVVEIDFTPRWHRILDLESAIELFKVFYSLLLTNREFERAVLSLQFDENFGCYVSQILNDYRWNHVIVNRHPLAPNSPFMAARDLLLHGVTTEYLHRYLELMNAAQNQYPDPEPQP
;
A
#
# COMPACT_ATOMS: atom_id res chain seq x y z
N MET A 1 -20.64 45.74 19.35
CA MET A 1 -19.21 45.41 19.44
C MET A 1 -19.08 44.23 20.39
N SER A 2 -19.10 43.02 19.84
CA SER A 2 -18.89 41.77 20.57
C SER A 2 -17.77 41.05 19.85
N SER A 3 -16.64 40.92 20.53
CA SER A 3 -15.46 40.19 20.13
C SER A 3 -15.80 38.73 19.86
N ILE A 4 -15.50 38.26 18.64
CA ILE A 4 -15.49 36.85 18.29
C ILE A 4 -14.13 36.32 18.75
N ASP A 5 -14.13 35.49 19.79
CA ASP A 5 -12.97 34.72 20.22
C ASP A 5 -12.60 33.71 19.13
N SER A 6 -11.57 34.06 18.35
CA SER A 6 -10.86 33.17 17.45
C SER A 6 -9.77 32.43 18.24
N SER A 7 -10.16 31.38 18.97
CA SER A 7 -9.21 30.44 19.57
C SER A 7 -9.64 29.01 19.28
N ASN A 8 -9.50 28.60 18.01
CA ASN A 8 -9.40 27.20 17.65
C ASN A 8 -7.97 26.95 17.15
N SER A 9 -7.03 26.90 18.09
CA SER A 9 -5.65 26.54 17.82
C SER A 9 -5.54 25.02 17.62
N PHE A 10 -5.96 24.54 16.45
CA PHE A 10 -5.36 23.32 15.92
C PHE A 10 -3.91 23.70 15.57
N ALA A 11 -2.98 23.41 16.48
CA ALA A 11 -1.56 23.42 16.15
C ALA A 11 -1.40 22.50 14.93
N SER A 12 -1.14 23.08 13.77
CA SER A 12 -0.87 22.30 12.56
C SER A 12 0.30 21.38 12.90
N PRO A 13 0.18 20.05 12.73
CA PRO A 13 1.32 19.16 12.94
C PRO A 13 2.49 19.70 12.12
N VAL A 14 3.67 19.80 12.75
CA VAL A 14 4.90 20.22 12.08
C VAL A 14 5.02 19.37 10.82
N SER A 15 4.97 20.01 9.65
CA SER A 15 5.01 19.28 8.38
C SER A 15 6.31 18.48 8.33
N PRO A 16 6.25 17.16 8.07
CA PRO A 16 7.44 16.32 7.97
C PRO A 16 8.28 16.65 6.72
N TYR A 17 7.77 17.54 5.85
CA TYR A 17 8.46 18.01 4.66
C TYR A 17 9.03 19.42 4.87
N PRO A 18 10.33 19.65 4.64
CA PRO A 18 10.92 20.97 4.79
C PRO A 18 10.33 21.94 3.77
N GLN A 19 9.85 23.09 4.24
CA GLN A 19 9.31 24.14 3.38
C GLN A 19 10.45 25.04 2.89
N HIS A 20 10.60 25.16 1.58
CA HIS A 20 11.53 26.11 0.95
C HIS A 20 10.76 27.36 0.47
N PRO A 21 11.41 28.54 0.41
CA PRO A 21 10.80 29.73 -0.19
C PRO A 21 10.40 29.49 -1.65
N TYR A 22 9.13 29.71 -1.98
CA TYR A 22 8.63 29.50 -3.34
C TYR A 22 9.19 30.53 -4.33
N ASN A 23 9.85 30.06 -5.38
CA ASN A 23 10.35 30.90 -6.47
C ASN A 23 9.45 30.77 -7.72
N ARG A 24 8.69 31.84 -8.04
CA ARG A 24 7.80 31.88 -9.22
C ARG A 24 8.51 31.70 -10.56
N ARG A 25 9.82 31.99 -10.64
CA ARG A 25 10.61 31.88 -11.87
C ARG A 25 11.37 30.56 -11.97
N ASP A 26 11.45 29.80 -10.89
CA ASP A 26 12.13 28.52 -10.80
C ASP A 26 11.47 27.66 -9.70
N PRO A 27 10.24 27.16 -9.94
CA PRO A 27 9.50 26.43 -8.93
C PRO A 27 10.12 25.04 -8.72
N ASP A 28 10.36 24.65 -7.46
CA ASP A 28 10.74 23.27 -7.14
C ASP A 28 9.53 22.35 -7.33
N GLY A 29 9.67 21.36 -8.23
CA GLY A 29 8.57 20.46 -8.58
C GLY A 29 8.12 19.57 -7.41
N TRP A 30 9.01 19.24 -6.48
CA TRP A 30 8.68 18.40 -5.33
C TRP A 30 7.90 19.16 -4.26
N ASP A 31 8.26 20.42 -4.02
CA ASP A 31 7.49 21.30 -3.15
C ASP A 31 6.05 21.46 -3.68
N VAL A 32 5.91 21.68 -4.99
CA VAL A 32 4.58 21.77 -5.65
C VAL A 32 3.81 20.46 -5.53
N LEU A 33 4.46 19.33 -5.82
CA LEU A 33 3.83 18.02 -5.66
C LEU A 33 3.42 17.76 -4.22
N TYR A 34 4.21 18.16 -3.21
CA TYR A 34 3.85 18.02 -1.80
C TYR A 34 2.61 18.86 -1.44
N LEU A 35 2.57 20.10 -1.90
CA LEU A 35 1.47 21.04 -1.65
C LEU A 35 0.17 20.66 -2.35
N ASP A 36 0.23 19.95 -3.48
CA ASP A 36 -0.98 19.52 -4.20
C ASP A 36 -1.88 18.65 -3.31
N GLN A 37 -3.18 18.95 -3.30
CA GLN A 37 -4.18 18.19 -2.55
C GLN A 37 -5.24 17.59 -3.47
N ALA A 38 -5.04 17.63 -4.79
CA ALA A 38 -5.99 17.10 -5.75
C ALA A 38 -6.14 15.58 -5.61
N ILE A 39 -5.05 14.88 -5.28
CA ILE A 39 -5.05 13.46 -4.95
C ILE A 39 -4.90 13.30 -3.43
N PRO A 40 -5.81 12.59 -2.75
CA PRO A 40 -5.74 12.41 -1.31
C PRO A 40 -4.55 11.49 -0.95
N VAL A 41 -3.61 12.00 -0.16
CA VAL A 41 -2.49 11.23 0.40
C VAL A 41 -2.26 11.69 1.83
N ASP A 42 -1.89 10.76 2.72
CA ASP A 42 -1.43 11.13 4.05
C ASP A 42 -0.20 12.08 3.97
N PRO A 43 -0.19 13.23 4.67
CA PRO A 43 0.89 14.20 4.56
C PRO A 43 2.27 13.69 5.03
N GLU A 44 2.31 12.72 5.95
CA GLU A 44 3.56 12.11 6.42
C GLU A 44 4.08 11.11 5.40
N ALA A 45 3.22 10.19 4.95
CA ALA A 45 3.57 9.25 3.89
C ALA A 45 4.04 9.98 2.62
N LYS A 46 3.35 11.06 2.24
CA LYS A 46 3.73 11.88 1.08
C LYS A 46 5.11 12.51 1.21
N ALA A 47 5.47 12.99 2.40
CA ALA A 47 6.80 13.54 2.66
C ALA A 47 7.89 12.47 2.49
N TYR A 48 7.67 11.26 3.06
CA TYR A 48 8.61 10.15 2.91
C TYR A 48 8.68 9.61 1.48
N MET A 49 7.57 9.53 0.75
CA MET A 49 7.56 9.17 -0.68
C MET A 49 8.41 10.13 -1.50
N ILE A 50 8.25 11.45 -1.31
CA ILE A 50 9.05 12.44 -2.03
C ILE A 50 10.53 12.33 -1.65
N LYS A 51 10.83 12.16 -0.36
CA LYS A 51 12.22 12.00 0.10
C LYS A 51 12.87 10.75 -0.51
N ASP A 52 12.14 9.64 -0.57
CA ASP A 52 12.58 8.38 -1.19
C ASP A 52 12.81 8.54 -2.70
N LEU A 53 11.88 9.18 -3.42
CA LEU A 53 11.99 9.46 -4.85
C LEU A 53 13.15 10.41 -5.20
N ARG A 54 13.55 11.28 -4.28
CA ARG A 54 14.69 12.21 -4.42
C ARG A 54 16.03 11.59 -4.01
N SER A 55 16.04 10.34 -3.54
CA SER A 55 17.24 9.71 -3.00
C SER A 55 18.33 9.50 -4.07
N TRP A 56 19.57 9.41 -3.59
CA TRP A 56 20.72 9.19 -4.45
C TRP A 56 20.66 7.83 -5.17
N SER A 57 20.22 6.77 -4.50
CA SER A 57 20.08 5.46 -5.15
C SER A 57 19.06 5.49 -6.29
N ARG A 58 17.96 6.22 -6.12
CA ARG A 58 16.92 6.32 -7.14
C ARG A 58 17.45 6.96 -8.41
N VAL A 59 18.22 8.04 -8.25
CA VAL A 59 18.77 8.81 -9.36
C VAL A 59 19.90 8.07 -10.07
N TYR A 60 20.80 7.44 -9.32
CA TYR A 60 22.07 6.93 -9.88
C TYR A 60 22.15 5.40 -9.94
N LEU A 61 21.56 4.68 -8.99
CA LEU A 61 21.68 3.22 -8.89
C LEU A 61 20.51 2.45 -9.49
N LEU A 62 19.31 3.03 -9.54
CA LEU A 62 18.09 2.35 -9.99
C LEU A 62 18.27 1.64 -11.33
N ASN A 63 18.74 2.37 -12.35
CA ASN A 63 18.88 1.80 -13.68
C ASN A 63 19.89 0.63 -13.69
N PRO A 64 21.14 0.81 -13.20
CA PRO A 64 22.07 -0.31 -13.04
C PRO A 64 21.49 -1.51 -12.26
N ILE A 65 20.84 -1.25 -11.13
CA ILE A 65 20.20 -2.28 -10.30
C ILE A 65 19.15 -3.03 -11.10
N ARG A 66 18.26 -2.32 -11.80
CA ARG A 66 17.20 -2.91 -12.61
C ARG A 66 17.76 -3.81 -13.71
N TRP A 67 18.81 -3.39 -14.41
CA TRP A 67 19.44 -4.22 -15.44
C TRP A 67 20.00 -5.52 -14.87
N ILE A 68 20.72 -5.43 -13.75
CA ILE A 68 21.32 -6.59 -13.09
C ILE A 68 20.20 -7.50 -12.54
N ALA A 69 19.23 -6.94 -11.82
CA ALA A 69 18.13 -7.66 -11.22
C ALA A 69 17.27 -8.38 -12.26
N ASN A 70 16.95 -7.72 -13.37
CA ASN A 70 16.21 -8.35 -14.47
C ASN A 70 17.02 -9.45 -15.15
N GLY A 71 18.33 -9.26 -15.33
CA GLY A 71 19.22 -10.31 -15.83
C GLY A 71 19.20 -11.55 -14.93
N LEU A 72 19.39 -11.36 -13.62
CA LEU A 72 19.34 -12.43 -12.63
C LEU A 72 17.95 -13.10 -12.58
N LEU A 73 16.88 -12.31 -12.61
CA LEU A 73 15.51 -12.83 -12.64
C LEU A 73 15.27 -13.68 -13.88
N ALA A 74 15.69 -13.23 -15.07
CA ALA A 74 15.55 -14.01 -16.30
C ALA A 74 16.29 -15.35 -16.18
N VAL A 75 17.51 -15.32 -15.65
CA VAL A 75 18.30 -16.53 -15.39
C VAL A 75 17.56 -17.47 -14.43
N ILE A 76 17.07 -16.98 -13.30
CA ILE A 76 16.33 -17.77 -12.30
C ILE A 76 15.07 -18.39 -12.92
N LEU A 77 14.26 -17.62 -13.63
CA LEU A 77 13.01 -18.09 -14.23
C LEU A 77 13.27 -19.14 -15.31
N VAL A 78 14.30 -18.96 -16.14
CA VAL A 78 14.71 -19.97 -17.14
C VAL A 78 15.17 -21.25 -16.45
N PHE A 79 16.07 -21.16 -15.47
CA PHE A 79 16.55 -22.33 -14.73
C PHE A 79 15.41 -23.07 -14.04
N LYS A 80 14.53 -22.36 -13.33
CA LYS A 80 13.37 -22.95 -12.64
C LYS A 80 12.33 -23.52 -13.58
N ARG A 81 12.25 -23.05 -14.83
CA ARG A 81 11.35 -23.62 -15.84
C ARG A 81 11.91 -24.89 -16.47
N LEU A 82 13.23 -24.96 -16.64
CA LEU A 82 13.90 -26.12 -17.24
C LEU A 82 14.18 -27.23 -16.21
N TRP A 83 14.28 -26.88 -14.93
CA TRP A 83 14.60 -27.80 -13.86
C TRP A 83 13.33 -28.41 -13.23
N PRO A 84 13.19 -29.75 -13.15
CA PRO A 84 11.94 -30.40 -12.75
C PRO A 84 11.68 -30.39 -11.23
N PHE A 85 12.65 -29.97 -10.41
CA PHE A 85 12.51 -29.93 -8.95
C PHE A 85 12.35 -28.50 -8.45
N GLU A 86 11.19 -28.20 -7.88
CA GLU A 86 10.97 -26.93 -7.21
C GLU A 86 11.25 -27.04 -5.71
N PHE A 87 11.78 -25.98 -5.12
CA PHE A 87 11.93 -25.87 -3.67
C PHE A 87 11.38 -24.54 -3.18
N ARG A 88 11.06 -24.50 -1.89
CA ARG A 88 10.68 -23.28 -1.17
C ARG A 88 11.45 -23.19 0.12
N ALA A 89 11.86 -21.98 0.49
CA ALA A 89 12.62 -21.72 1.71
C ALA A 89 12.10 -20.45 2.41
N TYR A 90 10.85 -20.48 2.89
CA TYR A 90 10.19 -19.29 3.48
C TYR A 90 10.99 -18.67 4.64
N GLY A 91 11.44 -19.48 5.59
CA GLY A 91 12.20 -18.97 6.75
C GLY A 91 13.49 -18.27 6.33
N LEU A 92 14.19 -18.79 5.32
CA LEU A 92 15.38 -18.14 4.76
C LEU A 92 15.00 -16.85 4.01
N MET A 93 13.92 -16.88 3.24
CA MET A 93 13.43 -15.75 2.45
C MET A 93 13.06 -14.57 3.36
N HIS A 94 12.18 -14.77 4.34
CA HIS A 94 11.73 -13.69 5.23
C HIS A 94 12.85 -13.14 6.11
N ARG A 95 13.76 -14.00 6.61
CA ARG A 95 14.93 -13.54 7.38
C ARG A 95 15.92 -12.77 6.53
N SER A 96 16.19 -13.22 5.30
CA SER A 96 17.08 -12.52 4.37
C SER A 96 16.49 -11.17 3.95
N ALA A 97 15.19 -11.13 3.71
CA ALA A 97 14.45 -9.91 3.40
C ALA A 97 14.52 -8.89 4.54
N THR A 98 14.21 -9.33 5.77
CA THR A 98 14.28 -8.49 6.97
C THR A 98 15.69 -7.96 7.20
N TRP A 99 16.70 -8.82 7.09
CA TRP A 99 18.11 -8.42 7.17
C TRP A 99 18.48 -7.40 6.09
N PHE A 100 18.05 -7.62 4.85
CA PHE A 100 18.29 -6.72 3.73
C PHE A 100 17.66 -5.34 3.97
N LEU A 101 16.39 -5.30 4.37
CA LEU A 101 15.68 -4.06 4.68
C LEU A 101 16.35 -3.29 5.82
N LYS A 102 16.71 -3.96 6.92
CA LYS A 102 17.38 -3.33 8.07
C LYS A 102 18.77 -2.80 7.73
N THR A 103 19.47 -3.47 6.83
CA THR A 103 20.87 -3.18 6.54
C THR A 103 21.01 -2.18 5.42
N TRP A 104 20.30 -2.30 4.30
CA TRP A 104 20.62 -1.55 3.08
C TRP A 104 19.57 -0.52 2.69
N VAL A 105 18.34 -0.66 3.17
CA VAL A 105 17.20 0.15 2.73
C VAL A 105 17.02 1.38 3.61
N SER A 106 16.68 2.49 2.97
CA SER A 106 16.45 3.78 3.62
C SER A 106 15.32 3.65 4.67
N PRO A 107 15.37 4.41 5.78
CA PRO A 107 14.29 4.38 6.76
C PRO A 107 12.96 4.87 6.17
N GLU A 108 12.98 5.78 5.19
CA GLU A 108 11.79 6.23 4.47
C GLU A 108 11.12 5.08 3.71
N ALA A 109 11.89 4.29 2.95
CA ALA A 109 11.35 3.12 2.26
C ALA A 109 10.84 2.06 3.24
N CYS A 110 11.56 1.80 4.33
CA CYS A 110 11.09 0.88 5.37
C CYS A 110 9.78 1.35 6.03
N TYR A 111 9.62 2.65 6.27
CA TYR A 111 8.36 3.22 6.77
C TYR A 111 7.22 2.95 5.79
N LEU A 112 7.43 3.22 4.50
CA LEU A 112 6.40 3.02 3.47
C LEU A 112 6.01 1.54 3.33
N ILE A 113 6.97 0.61 3.40
CA ILE A 113 6.72 -0.84 3.33
C ILE A 113 5.87 -1.31 4.53
N VAL A 114 6.29 -0.96 5.75
CA VAL A 114 5.59 -1.40 6.97
C VAL A 114 4.19 -0.80 7.04
N ARG A 115 4.09 0.51 6.77
CA ARG A 115 2.82 1.24 6.72
C ARG A 115 1.83 0.60 5.75
N HIS A 116 2.29 0.33 4.53
CA HIS A 116 1.46 -0.23 3.46
C HIS A 116 0.73 -1.51 3.89
N LEU A 117 1.41 -2.42 4.59
CA LEU A 117 0.80 -3.67 5.06
C LEU A 117 -0.37 -3.41 6.03
N GLY A 118 -0.18 -2.52 6.99
CA GLY A 118 -1.24 -2.14 7.92
C GLY A 118 -2.42 -1.42 7.24
N LEU A 119 -2.16 -0.58 6.23
CA LEU A 119 -3.21 0.07 5.45
C LEU A 119 -3.99 -0.94 4.61
N GLY A 120 -3.30 -1.92 4.01
CA GLY A 120 -3.94 -3.03 3.30
C GLY A 120 -4.90 -3.81 4.20
N SER A 121 -4.49 -4.12 5.43
CA SER A 121 -5.35 -4.77 6.43
C SER A 121 -6.57 -3.92 6.81
N ASN A 122 -6.41 -2.61 6.97
CA ASN A 122 -7.54 -1.70 7.22
C ASN A 122 -8.55 -1.74 6.07
N ILE A 123 -8.09 -1.69 4.81
CA ILE A 123 -8.96 -1.70 3.62
C ILE A 123 -9.70 -3.04 3.49
N VAL A 124 -9.00 -4.17 3.63
CA VAL A 124 -9.63 -5.51 3.61
C VAL A 124 -10.70 -5.59 4.69
N ASN A 125 -10.37 -5.18 5.92
CA ASN A 125 -11.31 -5.26 7.05
C ASN A 125 -12.49 -4.29 6.90
N PHE A 126 -12.30 -3.12 6.28
CA PHE A 126 -13.38 -2.22 5.91
C PHE A 126 -14.33 -2.87 4.91
N LEU A 127 -13.80 -3.56 3.90
CA LEU A 127 -14.62 -4.29 2.94
C LEU A 127 -15.38 -5.45 3.58
N ILE A 128 -14.78 -6.18 4.53
CA ILE A 128 -15.46 -7.23 5.30
C ILE A 128 -16.59 -6.64 6.14
N ASP A 129 -16.31 -5.56 6.89
CA ASP A 129 -17.30 -4.90 7.73
C ASP A 129 -18.50 -4.40 6.93
N ASN A 130 -18.24 -3.90 5.72
CA ASN A 130 -19.23 -3.38 4.80
C ASN A 130 -19.60 -4.37 3.68
N GLY A 131 -19.34 -5.66 3.89
CA GLY A 131 -19.51 -6.71 2.91
C GLY A 131 -20.78 -7.54 3.09
N PRO A 132 -20.96 -8.58 2.25
CA PRO A 132 -22.10 -9.50 2.28
C PRO A 132 -22.09 -10.50 3.43
N ASP A 133 -20.94 -10.73 4.06
CA ASP A 133 -20.77 -11.73 5.11
C ASP A 133 -19.74 -11.23 6.14
N PRO A 134 -20.14 -10.89 7.37
CA PRO A 134 -19.24 -10.42 8.40
C PRO A 134 -18.38 -11.54 9.02
N GLU A 135 -18.64 -12.81 8.68
CA GLU A 135 -17.87 -13.96 9.18
C GLU A 135 -16.61 -14.24 8.35
N ILE A 136 -16.40 -13.53 7.23
CA ILE A 136 -15.15 -13.61 6.45
C ILE A 136 -13.96 -13.30 7.37
N GLU A 137 -12.91 -14.12 7.27
CA GLU A 137 -11.73 -14.00 8.12
C GLU A 137 -11.08 -12.62 7.97
N ARG A 138 -10.88 -11.95 9.10
CA ARG A 138 -10.30 -10.61 9.14
C ARG A 138 -8.78 -10.67 9.02
N SER A 139 -8.21 -9.67 8.35
CA SER A 139 -6.77 -9.48 8.33
C SER A 139 -6.26 -9.02 9.69
N THR A 140 -5.21 -9.68 10.18
CA THR A 140 -4.50 -9.35 11.44
C THR A 140 -3.08 -8.82 11.21
N LEU A 141 -2.70 -8.58 9.95
CA LEU A 141 -1.35 -8.20 9.53
C LEU A 141 -1.06 -6.70 9.78
N TYR A 142 -0.72 -6.35 11.02
CA TYR A 142 -0.34 -4.99 11.42
C TYR A 142 1.10 -4.91 11.93
N PRO A 143 2.11 -5.07 11.05
CA PRO A 143 3.51 -4.91 11.46
C PRO A 143 3.78 -3.48 11.88
N ARG A 144 4.63 -3.31 12.90
CA ARG A 144 5.08 -1.98 13.38
C ARG A 144 6.52 -1.72 13.01
N THR A 145 7.33 -2.76 12.95
CA THR A 145 8.76 -2.69 12.67
C THR A 145 9.12 -3.54 11.46
N VAL A 146 10.35 -3.37 10.96
CA VAL A 146 10.89 -4.26 9.92
C VAL A 146 11.06 -5.69 10.43
N ASP A 147 11.34 -5.89 11.73
CA ASP A 147 11.53 -7.23 12.30
C ASP A 147 10.22 -8.05 12.31
N ASP A 148 9.07 -7.38 12.41
CA ASP A 148 7.76 -8.04 12.32
C ASP A 148 7.54 -8.71 10.94
N LEU A 149 8.25 -8.24 9.91
CA LEU A 149 8.16 -8.78 8.55
C LEU A 149 8.83 -10.17 8.41
N ALA A 150 9.68 -10.55 9.37
CA ALA A 150 10.38 -11.82 9.36
C ALA A 150 9.44 -13.03 9.54
N ASN A 151 8.26 -12.82 10.10
CA ASN A 151 7.29 -13.87 10.43
C ASN A 151 6.24 -14.05 9.33
N ASN A 152 6.70 -14.30 8.11
CA ASN A 152 5.85 -14.57 6.94
C ASN A 152 5.02 -13.41 6.36
N ALA A 153 5.21 -12.17 6.82
CA ALA A 153 4.37 -11.03 6.45
C ALA A 153 4.16 -10.84 4.94
N PHE A 154 5.23 -10.95 4.12
CA PHE A 154 5.11 -10.80 2.65
C PHE A 154 4.21 -11.87 2.02
N LEU A 155 4.29 -13.12 2.49
CA LEU A 155 3.48 -14.22 1.98
C LEU A 155 2.05 -14.12 2.48
N GLU A 156 1.88 -13.80 3.76
CA GLU A 156 0.58 -13.61 4.39
C GLU A 156 -0.22 -12.51 3.70
N HIS A 157 0.43 -11.39 3.39
CA HIS A 157 -0.17 -10.29 2.65
C HIS A 157 -0.84 -10.76 1.35
N ASP A 158 -0.11 -11.47 0.49
CA ASP A 158 -0.66 -11.98 -0.78
C ASP A 158 -1.84 -12.94 -0.55
N LEU A 159 -1.70 -13.85 0.42
CA LEU A 159 -2.73 -14.85 0.72
C LEU A 159 -4.02 -14.19 1.22
N ILE A 160 -3.93 -13.15 2.05
CA ILE A 160 -5.09 -12.38 2.52
C ILE A 160 -5.87 -11.83 1.33
N LEU A 161 -5.19 -11.23 0.33
CA LEU A 161 -5.88 -10.65 -0.83
C LEU A 161 -6.62 -11.71 -1.65
N TYR A 162 -5.97 -12.84 -1.93
CA TYR A 162 -6.59 -13.93 -2.69
C TYR A 162 -7.78 -14.55 -1.96
N ASN A 163 -7.62 -14.86 -0.67
CA ASN A 163 -8.68 -15.47 0.13
C ASN A 163 -9.86 -14.51 0.27
N PHE A 164 -9.60 -13.23 0.56
CA PHE A 164 -10.64 -12.21 0.61
C PHE A 164 -11.43 -12.14 -0.70
N VAL A 165 -10.76 -12.04 -1.87
CA VAL A 165 -11.46 -11.98 -3.16
C VAL A 165 -12.32 -13.22 -3.38
N TYR A 166 -11.84 -14.41 -3.02
CA TYR A 166 -12.60 -15.65 -3.16
C TYR A 166 -13.82 -15.67 -2.23
N ASP A 167 -13.62 -15.43 -0.93
CA ASP A 167 -14.67 -15.51 0.09
C ASP A 167 -15.74 -14.42 -0.10
N PHE A 168 -15.31 -13.21 -0.45
CA PHE A 168 -16.22 -12.09 -0.70
C PHE A 168 -17.20 -12.39 -1.83
N HIS A 169 -16.72 -12.93 -2.97
CA HIS A 169 -17.60 -13.29 -4.08
C HIS A 169 -18.49 -14.50 -3.79
N GLN A 170 -17.98 -15.50 -3.06
CA GLN A 170 -18.81 -16.62 -2.60
C GLN A 170 -19.94 -16.14 -1.69
N ALA A 171 -19.68 -15.15 -0.83
CA ALA A 171 -20.68 -14.52 0.00
C ALA A 171 -21.68 -13.68 -0.83
N GLN A 172 -21.23 -12.89 -1.82
CA GLN A 172 -22.13 -12.16 -2.72
C GLN A 172 -23.11 -13.09 -3.44
N GLY A 173 -22.64 -14.26 -3.90
CA GLY A 173 -23.49 -15.26 -4.57
C GLY A 173 -24.57 -15.86 -3.65
N ARG A 174 -24.30 -15.92 -2.33
CA ARG A 174 -25.25 -16.41 -1.32
C ARG A 174 -26.24 -15.33 -0.86
N SER A 175 -25.87 -14.06 -0.95
CA SER A 175 -26.66 -12.92 -0.44
C SER A 175 -26.89 -11.85 -1.51
N PRO A 176 -27.83 -12.04 -2.47
CA PRO A 176 -27.99 -11.14 -3.62
C PRO A 176 -28.35 -9.68 -3.26
N ASN A 177 -29.02 -9.45 -2.13
CA ASN A 177 -29.46 -8.12 -1.68
C ASN A 177 -28.48 -7.45 -0.71
N TRP A 178 -27.28 -8.02 -0.52
CA TRP A 178 -26.33 -7.57 0.50
C TRP A 178 -26.06 -6.07 0.46
N LEU A 179 -25.88 -5.49 -0.73
CA LEU A 179 -25.53 -4.08 -0.86
C LEU A 179 -26.64 -3.16 -0.34
N GLN A 180 -27.90 -3.50 -0.61
CA GLN A 180 -29.04 -2.74 -0.10
C GLN A 180 -29.13 -2.84 1.42
N GLU A 181 -28.89 -4.03 1.99
CA GLU A 181 -28.85 -4.24 3.43
C GLU A 181 -27.72 -3.43 4.07
N VAL A 182 -26.55 -3.36 3.42
CA VAL A 182 -25.42 -2.54 3.87
C VAL A 182 -25.73 -1.05 3.85
N HIS A 183 -26.40 -0.56 2.81
CA HIS A 183 -26.82 0.85 2.76
C HIS A 183 -27.91 1.17 3.79
N GLN A 184 -28.84 0.26 4.06
CA GLN A 184 -29.88 0.44 5.08
C GLN A 184 -29.33 0.49 6.51
N ARG A 185 -28.33 -0.34 6.84
CA ARG A 185 -27.67 -0.31 8.16
C ARG A 185 -26.69 0.86 8.33
N GLY A 186 -26.30 1.50 7.22
CA GLY A 186 -25.26 2.52 7.18
C GLY A 186 -23.84 1.94 7.07
N ILE A 187 -22.95 2.72 6.45
CA ILE A 187 -21.54 2.35 6.28
C ILE A 187 -20.78 2.56 7.58
N THR A 188 -19.95 1.59 7.97
CA THR A 188 -19.08 1.68 9.14
C THR A 188 -17.61 1.84 8.73
N PHE A 189 -16.92 2.80 9.35
CA PHE A 189 -15.49 3.04 9.15
C PHE A 189 -14.63 2.57 10.31
N LYS A 190 -15.15 1.70 11.20
CA LYS A 190 -14.44 1.25 12.41
C LYS A 190 -13.07 0.59 12.14
N SER A 191 -12.90 -0.02 10.97
CA SER A 191 -11.64 -0.64 10.54
C SER A 191 -10.64 0.36 9.95
N ILE A 192 -11.05 1.61 9.70
CA ILE A 192 -10.16 2.67 9.24
C ILE A 192 -9.57 3.35 10.47
N GLN A 193 -8.45 2.79 10.93
CA GLN A 193 -7.73 3.20 12.13
C GLN A 193 -6.30 3.68 11.79
N PRO A 194 -5.69 4.55 12.61
CA PRO A 194 -4.29 4.91 12.47
C PRO A 194 -3.37 3.68 12.55
N VAL A 195 -2.39 3.59 11.65
CA VAL A 195 -1.35 2.54 11.68
C VAL A 195 -0.13 3.05 12.41
N VAL A 196 0.32 2.31 13.42
CA VAL A 196 1.53 2.64 14.19
C VAL A 196 2.74 2.04 13.51
N VAL A 197 3.70 2.88 13.13
CA VAL A 197 4.93 2.49 12.44
C VAL A 197 6.14 2.97 13.23
N GLU A 198 7.03 2.04 13.57
CA GLU A 198 8.16 2.21 14.46
C GLU A 198 9.46 1.90 13.70
N ILE A 199 9.99 2.91 12.99
CA ILE A 199 11.22 2.80 12.21
C ILE A 199 12.34 3.63 12.83
N ASP A 200 13.54 3.04 12.91
CA ASP A 200 14.76 3.74 13.29
C ASP A 200 15.24 4.64 12.14
N PHE A 201 15.10 5.96 12.31
CA PHE A 201 15.59 6.99 11.39
C PHE A 201 17.04 7.43 11.68
N THR A 202 17.76 6.74 12.58
CA THR A 202 19.18 7.03 12.84
C THR A 202 19.98 6.91 11.54
N PRO A 203 20.71 7.96 11.12
CA PRO A 203 21.42 7.96 9.85
C PRO A 203 22.54 6.92 9.86
N ARG A 204 22.57 6.08 8.82
CA ARG A 204 23.64 5.08 8.60
C ARG A 204 24.11 5.17 7.16
N TRP A 205 25.42 5.23 6.96
CA TRP A 205 26.04 5.46 5.65
C TRP A 205 25.72 4.40 4.59
N HIS A 206 25.35 3.19 5.02
CA HIS A 206 25.06 2.05 4.14
C HIS A 206 23.54 1.88 3.84
N ARG A 207 22.64 2.58 4.55
CA ARG A 207 21.19 2.53 4.33
C ARG A 207 20.76 3.52 3.27
N ILE A 208 21.12 3.22 2.02
CA ILE A 208 21.01 4.16 0.90
C ILE A 208 19.96 3.79 -0.14
N LEU A 209 19.44 2.55 -0.12
CA LEU A 209 18.53 2.07 -1.15
C LEU A 209 17.12 2.62 -0.96
N ASP A 210 16.60 3.26 -1.99
CA ASP A 210 15.20 3.65 -2.14
C ASP A 210 14.27 2.46 -2.29
N LEU A 211 12.98 2.73 -2.14
CA LEU A 211 11.94 1.72 -2.17
C LEU A 211 11.97 0.91 -3.47
N GLU A 212 11.99 1.56 -4.64
CA GLU A 212 11.90 0.82 -5.90
C GLU A 212 13.19 0.06 -6.19
N SER A 213 14.37 0.65 -5.95
CA SER A 213 15.66 -0.07 -6.07
C SER A 213 15.74 -1.26 -5.11
N ALA A 214 15.22 -1.13 -3.89
CA ALA A 214 15.15 -2.22 -2.93
C ALA A 214 14.23 -3.35 -3.42
N ILE A 215 13.07 -3.01 -3.98
CA ILE A 215 12.13 -3.99 -4.53
C ILE A 215 12.73 -4.71 -5.76
N GLU A 216 13.44 -3.98 -6.63
CA GLU A 216 14.15 -4.57 -7.78
C GLU A 216 15.13 -5.66 -7.34
N LEU A 217 15.85 -5.46 -6.23
CA LEU A 217 16.72 -6.50 -5.67
C LEU A 217 15.93 -7.60 -4.95
N PHE A 218 14.92 -7.21 -4.17
CA PHE A 218 14.09 -8.14 -3.40
C PHE A 218 13.43 -9.19 -4.28
N LYS A 219 12.89 -8.81 -5.44
CA LYS A 219 12.23 -9.76 -6.35
C LYS A 219 13.16 -10.87 -6.83
N VAL A 220 14.47 -10.63 -6.90
CA VAL A 220 15.46 -11.65 -7.26
C VAL A 220 15.52 -12.71 -6.17
N PHE A 221 15.71 -12.30 -4.91
CA PHE A 221 15.72 -13.23 -3.78
C PHE A 221 14.39 -13.96 -3.60
N TYR A 222 13.28 -13.24 -3.77
CA TYR A 222 11.93 -13.79 -3.69
C TYR A 222 11.72 -14.87 -4.77
N SER A 223 12.08 -14.57 -6.03
CA SER A 223 12.03 -15.52 -7.14
C SER A 223 12.95 -16.72 -6.94
N LEU A 224 14.10 -16.56 -6.28
CA LEU A 224 15.07 -17.63 -6.05
C LEU A 224 14.61 -18.61 -4.96
N LEU A 225 14.00 -18.09 -3.89
CA LEU A 225 13.69 -18.87 -2.69
C LEU A 225 12.25 -19.42 -2.64
N LEU A 226 11.40 -19.06 -3.61
CA LEU A 226 10.03 -19.56 -3.74
C LEU A 226 9.82 -20.42 -4.98
N THR A 227 8.74 -21.20 -5.02
CA THR A 227 8.35 -21.90 -6.25
C THR A 227 7.89 -20.93 -7.34
N ASN A 228 7.88 -21.36 -8.61
CA ASN A 228 7.41 -20.53 -9.72
C ASN A 228 5.96 -20.08 -9.49
N ARG A 229 5.11 -20.98 -8.99
CA ARG A 229 3.70 -20.70 -8.72
C ARG A 229 3.50 -19.68 -7.59
N GLU A 230 4.34 -19.73 -6.55
CA GLU A 230 4.27 -18.76 -5.46
C GLU A 230 4.76 -17.38 -5.89
N PHE A 231 5.84 -17.32 -6.67
CA PHE A 231 6.32 -16.07 -7.25
C PHE A 231 5.28 -15.46 -8.20
N GLU A 232 4.70 -16.27 -9.09
CA GLU A 232 3.63 -15.85 -10.00
C GLU A 232 2.41 -15.34 -9.24
N ARG A 233 1.97 -16.05 -8.19
CA ARG A 233 0.87 -15.61 -7.33
C ARG A 233 1.13 -14.24 -6.71
N ALA A 234 2.34 -13.99 -6.20
CA ALA A 234 2.70 -12.70 -5.63
C ALA A 234 2.74 -11.56 -6.67
N VAL A 235 3.08 -11.85 -7.93
CA VAL A 235 3.01 -10.83 -8.99
C VAL A 235 1.56 -10.57 -9.42
N LEU A 236 0.75 -11.62 -9.48
CA LEU A 236 -0.65 -11.53 -9.86
C LEU A 236 -1.54 -10.91 -8.78
N SER A 237 -1.19 -10.98 -7.49
CA SER A 237 -1.92 -10.30 -6.41
C SER A 237 -1.99 -8.78 -6.64
N LEU A 238 -0.95 -8.20 -7.24
CA LEU A 238 -0.88 -6.77 -7.60
C LEU A 238 -1.93 -6.33 -8.62
N GLN A 239 -2.64 -7.27 -9.25
CA GLN A 239 -3.72 -6.97 -10.18
C GLN A 239 -5.07 -6.73 -9.49
N PHE A 240 -5.16 -6.91 -8.17
CA PHE A 240 -6.43 -6.74 -7.46
C PHE A 240 -6.78 -5.30 -7.07
N ASP A 241 -5.89 -4.31 -7.25
CA ASP A 241 -6.18 -2.93 -6.82
C ASP A 241 -7.46 -2.34 -7.45
N GLU A 242 -7.69 -2.54 -8.75
CA GLU A 242 -8.92 -2.12 -9.42
C GLU A 242 -10.16 -2.84 -8.87
N ASN A 243 -10.05 -4.13 -8.57
CA ASN A 243 -11.15 -4.89 -7.99
C ASN A 243 -11.54 -4.32 -6.63
N PHE A 244 -10.55 -4.10 -5.76
CA PHE A 244 -10.76 -3.52 -4.44
C PHE A 244 -11.34 -2.11 -4.53
N GLY A 245 -10.84 -1.29 -5.46
CA GLY A 245 -11.40 0.05 -5.69
C GLY A 245 -12.83 0.02 -6.19
N CYS A 246 -13.20 -0.94 -7.05
CA CYS A 246 -14.58 -1.17 -7.46
C CYS A 246 -15.47 -1.57 -6.28
N TYR A 247 -15.00 -2.46 -5.40
CA TYR A 247 -15.77 -2.86 -4.21
C TYR A 247 -16.02 -1.67 -3.28
N VAL A 248 -14.98 -0.89 -2.98
CA VAL A 248 -15.11 0.33 -2.16
C VAL A 248 -16.07 1.32 -2.81
N SER A 249 -15.97 1.53 -4.11
CA SER A 249 -16.85 2.45 -4.85
C SER A 249 -18.31 1.99 -4.83
N GLN A 250 -18.56 0.68 -4.95
CA GLN A 250 -19.89 0.10 -4.88
C GLN A 250 -20.50 0.27 -3.49
N ILE A 251 -19.72 0.01 -2.43
CA ILE A 251 -20.13 0.17 -1.04
C ILE A 251 -20.44 1.63 -0.72
N LEU A 252 -19.59 2.57 -1.14
CA LEU A 252 -19.76 4.00 -0.85
C LEU A 252 -20.67 4.74 -1.84
N ASN A 253 -21.04 4.10 -2.95
CA ASN A 253 -21.71 4.74 -4.08
C ASN A 253 -20.97 5.99 -4.60
N ASP A 254 -19.63 5.96 -4.58
CA ASP A 254 -18.78 7.04 -5.12
C ASP A 254 -17.62 6.46 -5.94
N TYR A 255 -17.64 6.75 -7.24
CA TYR A 255 -16.66 6.30 -8.22
C TYR A 255 -15.69 7.41 -8.65
N ARG A 256 -15.83 8.63 -8.14
CA ARG A 256 -15.06 9.81 -8.60
C ARG A 256 -13.57 9.67 -8.33
N TRP A 257 -13.18 8.91 -7.30
CA TRP A 257 -11.79 8.72 -6.91
C TRP A 257 -11.06 7.66 -7.76
N ASN A 258 -11.78 6.77 -8.46
CA ASN A 258 -11.18 5.65 -9.22
C ASN A 258 -10.19 6.06 -10.32
N HIS A 259 -10.17 7.34 -10.70
CA HIS A 259 -9.18 7.86 -11.65
C HIS A 259 -7.73 7.66 -11.18
N VAL A 260 -7.49 7.51 -9.86
CA VAL A 260 -6.16 7.32 -9.28
C VAL A 260 -5.66 5.87 -9.33
N ILE A 261 -6.53 4.90 -9.65
CA ILE A 261 -6.17 3.48 -9.75
C ILE A 261 -5.44 3.24 -11.07
N VAL A 262 -4.29 2.57 -10.98
CA VAL A 262 -3.35 2.43 -12.11
C VAL A 262 -3.47 1.08 -12.84
N ASN A 263 -3.83 -0.02 -12.16
CA ASN A 263 -3.83 -1.37 -12.75
C ASN A 263 -5.16 -1.76 -13.45
N ARG A 264 -5.61 -0.96 -14.43
CA ARG A 264 -6.96 -1.08 -15.04
C ARG A 264 -7.25 -2.30 -15.93
N HIS A 265 -6.34 -3.26 -15.95
CA HIS A 265 -6.38 -4.40 -16.87
C HIS A 265 -5.95 -5.69 -16.17
N PRO A 266 -6.69 -6.16 -15.14
CA PRO A 266 -6.30 -7.34 -14.35
C PRO A 266 -6.18 -8.63 -15.17
N LEU A 267 -6.84 -8.70 -16.33
CA LEU A 267 -6.72 -9.83 -17.28
C LEU A 267 -5.56 -9.70 -18.26
N ALA A 268 -4.79 -8.62 -18.19
CA ALA A 268 -3.57 -8.38 -18.97
C ALA A 268 -2.42 -7.97 -18.03
N PRO A 269 -2.01 -8.86 -17.10
CA PRO A 269 -0.97 -8.54 -16.14
C PRO A 269 0.35 -8.20 -16.84
N ASN A 270 1.07 -7.24 -16.27
CA ASN A 270 2.42 -6.92 -16.71
C ASN A 270 3.35 -8.12 -16.50
N SER A 271 4.47 -8.10 -17.23
CA SER A 271 5.51 -9.12 -17.07
C SER A 271 6.14 -9.03 -15.66
N PRO A 272 6.56 -10.15 -15.04
CA PRO A 272 7.26 -10.13 -13.74
C PRO A 272 8.52 -9.24 -13.70
N PHE A 273 9.10 -8.91 -14.85
CA PHE A 273 10.18 -7.93 -14.93
C PHE A 273 9.78 -6.51 -14.49
N MET A 274 8.48 -6.17 -14.57
CA MET A 274 7.92 -4.89 -14.10
C MET A 274 7.39 -4.93 -12.66
N ALA A 275 7.46 -6.09 -11.99
CA ALA A 275 6.87 -6.28 -10.66
C ALA A 275 7.32 -5.24 -9.62
N ALA A 276 8.54 -4.70 -9.72
CA ALA A 276 9.00 -3.66 -8.81
C ALA A 276 8.23 -2.34 -8.96
N ARG A 277 7.93 -1.96 -10.21
CA ARG A 277 7.13 -0.78 -10.50
C ARG A 277 5.67 -1.01 -10.12
N ASP A 278 5.14 -2.18 -10.43
CA ASP A 278 3.76 -2.55 -10.08
C ASP A 278 3.57 -2.53 -8.55
N LEU A 279 4.52 -3.08 -7.79
CA LEU A 279 4.46 -3.07 -6.31
C LEU A 279 4.56 -1.65 -5.73
N LEU A 280 5.36 -0.76 -6.32
CA LEU A 280 5.39 0.65 -5.92
C LEU A 280 4.01 1.30 -6.13
N LEU A 281 3.39 1.08 -7.29
CA LEU A 281 2.08 1.64 -7.63
C LEU A 281 0.97 1.06 -6.77
N HIS A 282 1.06 -0.22 -6.40
CA HIS A 282 0.19 -0.88 -5.45
C HIS A 282 0.24 -0.19 -4.07
N GLY A 283 1.44 0.08 -3.55
CA GLY A 283 1.62 0.83 -2.30
C GLY A 283 1.05 2.25 -2.37
N VAL A 284 1.25 2.95 -3.49
CA VAL A 284 0.71 4.30 -3.72
C VAL A 284 -0.83 4.29 -3.79
N THR A 285 -1.41 3.33 -4.51
CA THR A 285 -2.88 3.19 -4.63
C THR A 285 -3.52 2.86 -3.28
N THR A 286 -2.85 2.02 -2.48
CA THR A 286 -3.25 1.69 -1.11
C THR A 286 -3.33 2.95 -0.23
N GLU A 287 -2.34 3.83 -0.31
CA GLU A 287 -2.33 5.11 0.42
C GLU A 287 -3.46 6.04 -0.03
N TYR A 288 -3.70 6.14 -1.35
CA TYR A 288 -4.78 6.97 -1.88
C TYR A 288 -6.15 6.49 -1.40
N LEU A 289 -6.38 5.19 -1.48
CA LEU A 289 -7.63 4.58 -1.08
C LEU A 289 -7.85 4.70 0.43
N HIS A 290 -6.83 4.42 1.25
CA HIS A 290 -6.94 4.55 2.70
C HIS A 290 -7.20 6.01 3.10
N ARG A 291 -6.45 6.97 2.55
CA ARG A 291 -6.66 8.39 2.84
C ARG A 291 -8.04 8.87 2.42
N TYR A 292 -8.53 8.41 1.27
CA TYR A 292 -9.90 8.69 0.84
C TYR A 292 -10.93 8.19 1.86
N LEU A 293 -10.77 6.97 2.38
CA LEU A 293 -11.64 6.40 3.42
C LEU A 293 -11.59 7.19 4.74
N GLU A 294 -10.41 7.67 5.15
CA GLU A 294 -10.28 8.56 6.32
C GLU A 294 -11.08 9.85 6.15
N LEU A 295 -11.02 10.46 4.96
CA LEU A 295 -11.76 11.70 4.65
C LEU A 295 -13.27 11.45 4.63
N MET A 296 -13.73 10.31 4.11
CA MET A 296 -15.15 9.93 4.15
C MET A 296 -15.64 9.73 5.58
N ASN A 297 -14.85 9.04 6.41
CA ASN A 297 -15.15 8.87 7.83
C ASN A 297 -15.23 10.24 8.55
N ALA A 298 -14.29 11.14 8.30
CA ALA A 298 -14.30 12.48 8.88
C ALA A 298 -15.55 13.28 8.45
N ALA A 299 -15.93 13.21 7.17
CA ALA A 299 -17.11 13.87 6.65
C ALA A 299 -18.41 13.33 7.27
N GLN A 300 -18.53 12.01 7.45
CA GLN A 300 -19.67 11.37 8.10
C GLN A 300 -19.81 11.80 9.56
N ASN A 301 -18.70 11.92 10.30
CA ASN A 301 -18.72 12.38 11.70
C ASN A 301 -19.04 13.88 11.83
N GLN A 302 -18.74 14.68 10.81
CA GLN A 302 -19.03 16.11 10.81
C GLN A 302 -20.49 16.42 10.42
N TYR A 303 -21.12 15.57 9.60
CA TYR A 303 -22.50 15.67 9.17
C TYR A 303 -23.20 14.31 9.30
N PRO A 304 -23.58 13.90 10.53
CA PRO A 304 -24.32 12.66 10.72
C PRO A 304 -25.66 12.72 9.98
N ASP A 305 -26.07 11.60 9.39
CA ASP A 305 -27.38 11.50 8.75
C ASP A 305 -28.48 11.88 9.76
N PRO A 306 -29.51 12.64 9.33
CA PRO A 306 -30.62 12.98 10.22
C PRO A 306 -31.27 11.69 10.74
N GLU A 307 -31.50 11.61 12.06
CA GLU A 307 -32.20 10.47 12.67
C GLU A 307 -33.50 10.19 11.91
N PRO A 308 -33.82 8.91 11.63
CA PRO A 308 -35.10 8.56 11.02
C PRO A 308 -36.22 9.10 11.90
N GLN A 309 -37.05 9.98 11.34
CA GLN A 309 -38.21 10.49 12.06
C GLN A 309 -39.15 9.33 12.41
N PRO A 310 -39.68 9.30 13.65
CA PRO A 310 -40.43 8.17 14.19
C PRO A 310 -41.73 7.85 13.44
#